data_AF-D3VM50-F1
#
_entry.id   AF-D3VM50-F1
#
_cell.length_a   1.000
_cell.length_b   1.000
_cell.length_c   1.000
_cell.angle_alpha   90.00
_cell.angle_beta   90.00
_cell.angle_gamma   90.00
#
_symmetry.space_group_name_H-M   'P 1'
#
loop_
_entity.id
_entity.type
_entity.pdbx_description
1 polymer ?
#
loop_
_entity_poly.entity_id
_entity_poly.type
_entity_poly.pdbx_seq_one_letter_code
_entity_poly.pdbx_strand_id
1 'polypeptide(L)'
;MSYELTANLLKDILPVGEHYNAATVRNHLCQTAKRQEAELEGLSDFLPGDPRKWEKLPKPGKPMTVGIDGGYVRNRDDRKHHFEVIAGKSFAANVPTKRFGFVQCLENHPRRKLIAQLSSQGMQANQQITFLSDGADNIRDLQFNLYPESQHVLDWFHITMRLTVLKQYARGVSSPDIR
;
A
#
# COMPACT_ATOMS: atom_id res chain seq x y z
N MET A 1 -13.79 2.97 -10.67
CA MET A 1 -14.93 2.73 -11.60
C MET A 1 -15.12 1.23 -11.73
N SER A 2 -16.35 0.74 -11.85
CA SER A 2 -16.59 -0.69 -12.16
C SER A 2 -16.11 -0.99 -13.58
N TYR A 3 -15.80 -2.26 -13.88
CA TYR A 3 -15.37 -2.65 -15.22
C TYR A 3 -16.42 -2.34 -16.30
N GLU A 4 -17.69 -2.46 -15.96
CA GLU A 4 -18.81 -2.14 -16.85
C GLU A 4 -18.89 -0.65 -17.15
N LEU A 5 -18.79 0.20 -16.12
CA LEU A 5 -18.80 1.65 -16.32
C LEU A 5 -17.57 2.12 -17.13
N THR A 6 -16.40 1.50 -16.90
CA THR A 6 -15.21 1.75 -17.71
C THR A 6 -15.41 1.32 -19.17
N ALA A 7 -16.03 0.16 -19.42
CA ALA A 7 -16.29 -0.31 -20.77
C ALA A 7 -17.27 0.61 -21.52
N ASN A 8 -18.33 1.07 -20.85
CA ASN A 8 -19.30 2.01 -21.42
C ASN A 8 -18.64 3.35 -21.77
N LEU A 9 -17.87 3.93 -20.84
CA LEU A 9 -17.16 5.18 -21.09
C LEU A 9 -16.18 5.09 -22.28
N LEU A 10 -15.52 3.94 -22.46
CA LEU A 10 -14.62 3.74 -23.60
C LEU A 10 -15.38 3.68 -24.93
N LYS A 11 -16.60 3.13 -24.95
CA LYS A 11 -17.48 3.13 -26.13
C LYS A 11 -17.96 4.54 -26.50
N ASP A 12 -18.15 5.40 -25.50
CA ASP A 12 -18.58 6.78 -25.71
C ASP A 12 -17.48 7.67 -26.34
N ILE A 13 -16.20 7.35 -26.09
CA ILE A 13 -15.06 8.21 -26.46
C ILE A 13 -14.29 7.66 -27.69
N LEU A 14 -14.21 6.34 -27.83
CA LEU A 14 -13.36 5.68 -28.83
C LEU A 14 -14.20 4.83 -29.80
N PRO A 15 -13.77 4.65 -31.06
CA PRO A 15 -14.44 3.78 -32.03
C PRO A 15 -14.12 2.30 -31.73
N VAL A 16 -14.49 1.83 -30.53
CA VAL A 16 -14.31 0.44 -30.10
C VAL A 16 -15.53 -0.40 -30.46
N GLY A 17 -15.30 -1.63 -30.91
CA GLY A 17 -16.38 -2.54 -31.29
C GLY A 17 -17.23 -3.01 -30.10
N GLU A 18 -18.44 -3.49 -30.40
CA GLU A 18 -19.42 -4.06 -29.45
C GLU A 18 -18.80 -5.10 -28.48
N HIS A 19 -17.79 -5.85 -28.94
CA HIS A 19 -17.08 -6.88 -28.19
C HIS A 19 -16.24 -6.35 -27.01
N TYR A 20 -16.03 -5.04 -26.91
CA TYR A 20 -15.36 -4.43 -25.76
C TYR A 20 -16.33 -4.36 -24.56
N ASN A 21 -16.15 -5.24 -23.59
CA ASN A 21 -17.04 -5.38 -22.44
C ASN A 21 -16.28 -5.41 -21.12
N ALA A 22 -17.02 -5.52 -20.01
CA ALA A 22 -16.45 -5.56 -18.67
C ALA A 22 -15.42 -6.70 -18.47
N ALA A 23 -15.62 -7.86 -19.10
CA ALA A 23 -14.70 -8.98 -19.01
C ALA A 23 -13.38 -8.67 -19.75
N THR A 24 -13.45 -8.00 -20.91
CA THR A 24 -12.26 -7.53 -21.63
C THR A 24 -11.42 -6.59 -20.77
N VAL A 25 -12.05 -5.59 -20.14
CA VAL A 25 -11.38 -4.65 -19.23
C VAL A 25 -10.72 -5.40 -18.07
N ARG A 26 -11.44 -6.31 -17.42
CA ARG A 26 -10.91 -7.14 -16.33
C ARG A 26 -9.71 -7.97 -16.79
N ASN A 27 -9.80 -8.63 -17.95
CA ASN A 27 -8.75 -9.50 -18.46
C ASN A 27 -7.48 -8.71 -18.77
N HIS A 28 -7.58 -7.53 -19.40
CA HIS A 28 -6.44 -6.65 -19.65
C HIS A 28 -5.80 -6.13 -18.35
N LEU A 29 -6.62 -5.78 -17.36
CA LEU A 29 -6.11 -5.41 -16.03
C LEU A 29 -5.34 -6.58 -15.39
N CYS A 30 -5.91 -7.78 -15.40
CA CYS A 30 -5.25 -8.98 -14.87
C CYS A 30 -3.94 -9.31 -15.62
N GLN A 31 -3.90 -9.16 -16.95
CA GLN A 31 -2.67 -9.34 -17.73
C GLN A 31 -1.61 -8.32 -17.36
N THR A 32 -2.00 -7.06 -17.18
CA THR A 32 -1.08 -5.99 -16.74
C THR A 32 -0.52 -6.29 -15.35
N ALA A 33 -1.38 -6.71 -14.42
CA ALA A 33 -0.96 -7.09 -13.07
C ALA A 33 0.01 -8.28 -13.08
N LYS A 34 -0.27 -9.33 -13.87
CA LYS A 34 0.64 -10.48 -14.04
C LYS A 34 1.99 -10.07 -14.62
N ARG A 35 2.00 -9.17 -15.60
CA ARG A 35 3.25 -8.66 -16.18
C ARG A 35 4.05 -7.88 -15.14
N GLN A 36 3.41 -7.02 -14.36
CA GLN A 36 4.06 -6.30 -13.26
C GLN A 36 4.61 -7.24 -12.20
N GLU A 37 3.93 -8.35 -11.91
CA GLU A 37 4.46 -9.38 -11.00
C GLU A 37 5.70 -10.06 -11.58
N ALA A 38 5.63 -10.47 -12.85
CA ALA A 38 6.74 -11.13 -13.53
C ALA A 38 7.99 -10.23 -13.64
N GLU A 39 7.80 -8.91 -13.79
CA GLU A 39 8.90 -7.92 -13.74
C GLU A 39 9.63 -7.88 -12.39
N LEU A 40 9.01 -8.40 -11.32
CA LEU A 40 9.59 -8.48 -9.98
C LEU A 40 10.15 -9.87 -9.66
N GLU A 41 9.95 -10.88 -10.50
CA GLU A 41 10.50 -12.22 -10.27
C GLU A 41 12.03 -12.19 -10.28
N GLY A 42 12.65 -12.88 -9.31
CA GLY A 42 14.11 -12.92 -9.17
C GLY A 42 14.75 -11.70 -8.51
N LEU A 43 14.01 -10.61 -8.24
CA LEU A 43 14.52 -9.51 -7.43
C LEU A 43 14.63 -9.89 -5.94
N SER A 44 15.58 -9.27 -5.25
CA SER A 44 15.78 -9.46 -3.81
C SER A 44 14.68 -8.80 -2.99
N ASP A 45 14.33 -9.41 -1.87
CA ASP A 45 13.45 -8.82 -0.84
C ASP A 45 14.18 -7.78 0.04
N PHE A 46 15.49 -7.61 -0.19
CA PHE A 46 16.38 -6.70 0.55
C PHE A 46 17.00 -5.66 -0.37
N LEU A 47 17.34 -4.52 0.21
CA LEU A 47 18.05 -3.47 -0.51
C LEU A 47 19.41 -3.98 -1.00
N PRO A 48 19.84 -3.57 -2.21
CA PRO A 48 21.12 -3.97 -2.74
C PRO A 48 22.28 -3.30 -1.97
N GLY A 49 23.33 -4.09 -1.70
CA GLY A 49 24.55 -3.60 -1.07
C GLY A 49 24.63 -3.87 0.44
N ASP A 50 25.70 -3.37 1.04
CA ASP A 50 26.02 -3.49 2.46
C ASP A 50 25.91 -2.10 3.08
N PRO A 51 25.40 -1.94 4.31
CA PRO A 51 25.44 -0.68 5.06
C PRO A 51 26.76 0.11 4.93
N ARG A 52 27.92 -0.56 4.96
CA ARG A 52 29.24 0.08 4.80
C ARG A 52 29.48 0.70 3.43
N LYS A 53 28.78 0.22 2.40
CA LYS A 53 28.81 0.77 1.05
C LYS A 53 27.82 1.91 0.90
N TRP A 54 26.71 1.90 1.64
CA TRP A 54 25.71 2.96 1.61
C TRP A 54 26.27 4.28 2.15
N GLU A 55 27.14 4.24 3.17
CA GLU A 55 27.85 5.44 3.68
C GLU A 55 28.74 6.13 2.63
N LYS A 56 29.22 5.37 1.63
CA LYS A 56 30.08 5.87 0.56
C LYS A 56 29.29 6.39 -0.64
N LEU A 57 27.96 6.23 -0.64
CA LEU A 57 27.11 6.77 -1.70
C LEU A 57 27.10 8.31 -1.63
N PRO A 58 26.85 8.99 -2.77
CA PRO A 58 26.66 10.43 -2.77
C PRO A 58 25.52 10.83 -1.82
N LYS A 59 25.50 12.10 -1.43
CA LYS A 59 24.44 12.63 -0.57
C LYS A 59 23.07 12.27 -1.17
N PRO A 60 22.19 11.62 -0.40
CA PRO A 60 20.89 11.24 -0.89
C PRO A 60 20.05 12.48 -1.21
N GLY A 61 18.99 12.27 -1.97
CA GLY A 61 17.99 13.31 -2.22
C GLY A 61 17.23 13.70 -0.95
N LYS A 62 16.14 14.45 -1.13
CA LYS A 62 15.26 14.77 0.00
C LYS A 62 14.62 13.50 0.58
N PRO A 63 14.38 13.45 1.90
CA PRO A 63 13.74 12.31 2.55
C PRO A 63 12.46 11.87 1.85
N MET A 64 12.23 10.56 1.84
CA MET A 64 11.02 9.96 1.29
C MET A 64 10.07 9.59 2.42
N THR A 65 8.77 9.76 2.18
CA THR A 65 7.74 9.36 3.13
C THR A 65 6.82 8.33 2.48
N VAL A 66 6.49 7.29 3.23
CA VAL A 66 5.60 6.22 2.80
C VAL A 66 4.45 6.12 3.80
N GLY A 67 3.24 6.48 3.36
CA GLY A 67 2.03 6.20 4.11
C GLY A 67 1.51 4.81 3.78
N ILE A 68 1.16 4.02 4.80
CA ILE A 68 0.60 2.67 4.66
C ILE A 68 -0.65 2.59 5.52
N ASP A 69 -1.73 2.08 4.94
CA ASP A 69 -2.99 1.83 5.62
C ASP A 69 -3.52 0.44 5.27
N GLY A 70 -4.13 -0.22 6.25
CA GLY A 70 -4.69 -1.56 6.14
C GLY A 70 -6.21 -1.52 6.21
N GLY A 71 -6.87 -2.29 5.34
CA GLY A 71 -8.33 -2.37 5.29
C GLY A 71 -8.82 -3.79 5.10
N TYR A 72 -9.81 -4.20 5.90
CA TYR A 72 -10.41 -5.52 5.79
C TYR A 72 -11.54 -5.52 4.76
N VAL A 73 -11.45 -6.42 3.79
CA VAL A 73 -12.48 -6.66 2.78
C VAL A 73 -13.14 -8.01 3.07
N ARG A 74 -14.47 -8.03 3.08
CA ARG A 74 -15.24 -9.26 3.26
C ARG A 74 -15.16 -10.10 1.99
N ASN A 75 -14.86 -11.38 2.12
CA ASN A 75 -14.91 -12.30 1.00
C ASN A 75 -16.36 -12.43 0.50
N ARG A 76 -16.54 -12.32 -0.81
CA ARG A 76 -17.87 -12.38 -1.45
C ARG A 76 -18.46 -13.78 -1.36
N ASP A 77 -17.63 -14.79 -1.62
CA ASP A 77 -18.02 -16.19 -1.72
C ASP A 77 -18.09 -16.84 -0.34
N ASP A 78 -17.15 -16.46 0.54
CA ASP A 78 -17.14 -16.86 1.94
C ASP A 78 -17.37 -15.66 2.87
N ARG A 79 -18.65 -15.32 3.09
CA ARG A 79 -19.04 -14.13 3.85
C ARG A 79 -18.64 -14.15 5.33
N LYS A 80 -18.15 -15.27 5.86
CA LYS A 80 -17.64 -15.38 7.24
C LYS A 80 -16.19 -14.94 7.35
N HIS A 81 -15.47 -14.89 6.24
CA HIS A 81 -14.06 -14.57 6.21
C HIS A 81 -13.81 -13.18 5.64
N HIS A 82 -12.80 -12.54 6.21
CA HIS A 82 -12.27 -11.26 5.78
C HIS A 82 -10.79 -11.44 5.43
N PHE A 83 -10.31 -10.66 4.48
CA PHE A 83 -8.89 -10.57 4.17
C PHE A 83 -8.45 -9.12 4.22
N GLU A 84 -7.20 -8.90 4.60
CA GLU A 84 -6.64 -7.56 4.66
C GLU A 84 -6.04 -7.16 3.31
N VAL A 85 -6.39 -5.95 2.89
CA VAL A 85 -5.78 -5.24 1.77
C VAL A 85 -4.93 -4.14 2.36
N ILE A 86 -3.65 -4.14 1.99
CA ILE A 86 -2.73 -3.06 2.30
C ILE A 86 -2.71 -2.12 1.12
N ALA A 87 -2.85 -0.83 1.38
CA ALA A 87 -2.66 0.23 0.40
C ALA A 87 -1.63 1.23 0.93
N GLY A 88 -0.81 1.75 0.05
CA GLY A 88 0.18 2.73 0.44
C GLY A 88 0.51 3.72 -0.65
N LYS A 89 1.11 4.82 -0.22
CA LYS A 89 1.55 5.91 -1.08
C LYS A 89 2.93 6.37 -0.66
N SER A 90 3.84 6.39 -1.62
CA SER A 90 5.19 6.92 -1.45
C SER A 90 5.30 8.29 -2.12
N PHE A 91 5.88 9.24 -1.40
CA PHE A 91 6.07 10.60 -1.87
C PHE A 91 7.41 11.15 -1.39
N ALA A 92 8.03 11.95 -2.24
CA ALA A 92 9.26 12.68 -1.94
C ALA A 92 9.17 14.04 -2.63
N ALA A 93 9.87 15.03 -2.07
CA ALA A 93 9.88 16.35 -2.68
C ALA A 93 10.51 16.28 -4.08
N ASN A 94 9.84 16.88 -5.06
CA ASN A 94 10.23 16.92 -6.47
C ASN A 94 10.21 15.55 -7.20
N VAL A 95 9.56 14.52 -6.64
CA VAL A 95 9.37 13.22 -7.31
C VAL A 95 7.87 12.90 -7.39
N PRO A 96 7.36 12.44 -8.54
CA PRO A 96 5.98 12.00 -8.67
C PRO A 96 5.62 10.93 -7.63
N THR A 97 4.48 11.09 -6.97
CA THR A 97 4.00 10.12 -5.98
C THR A 97 3.62 8.80 -6.64
N LYS A 98 3.97 7.67 -6.03
CA LYS A 98 3.53 6.34 -6.44
C LYS A 98 2.61 5.75 -5.39
N ARG A 99 1.75 4.84 -5.84
CA ARG A 99 0.77 4.13 -5.03
C ARG A 99 0.95 2.65 -5.28
N PHE A 100 0.78 1.88 -4.22
CA PHE A 100 0.82 0.42 -4.25
C PHE A 100 -0.32 -0.13 -3.43
N GLY A 101 -0.66 -1.38 -3.70
CA GLY A 101 -1.48 -2.16 -2.82
C GLY A 101 -1.31 -3.64 -3.11
N PHE A 102 -1.55 -4.46 -2.09
CA PHE A 102 -1.51 -5.90 -2.17
C PHE A 102 -2.41 -6.51 -1.10
N VAL A 103 -2.78 -7.78 -1.29
CA VAL A 103 -3.56 -8.53 -0.31
C VAL A 103 -2.58 -9.27 0.59
N GLN A 104 -2.64 -9.02 1.90
CA GLN A 104 -1.60 -9.49 2.82
C GLN A 104 -1.43 -11.02 2.78
N CYS A 105 -2.53 -11.78 2.77
CA CYS A 105 -2.49 -13.24 2.79
C CYS A 105 -2.12 -13.90 1.45
N LEU A 106 -2.12 -13.14 0.36
CA LEU A 106 -1.76 -13.64 -0.98
C LEU A 106 -0.37 -13.18 -1.42
N GLU A 107 0.22 -12.25 -0.68
CA GLU A 107 1.48 -11.63 -1.02
C GLU A 107 2.65 -12.33 -0.32
N ASN A 108 3.44 -13.06 -1.09
CA ASN A 108 4.60 -13.79 -0.56
C ASN A 108 5.82 -12.87 -0.37
N HIS A 109 5.91 -11.77 -1.12
CA HIS A 109 7.09 -10.88 -1.13
C HIS A 109 6.72 -9.39 -1.03
N PRO A 110 6.01 -8.96 0.03
CA PRO A 110 5.53 -7.58 0.14
C PRO A 110 6.68 -6.57 0.22
N ARG A 111 7.82 -6.97 0.80
CA ARG A 111 9.04 -6.16 0.86
C ARG A 111 9.61 -5.87 -0.53
N ARG A 112 9.70 -6.89 -1.38
CA ARG A 112 10.19 -6.77 -2.75
C ARG A 112 9.41 -5.74 -3.54
N LYS A 113 8.07 -5.81 -3.45
CA LYS A 113 7.17 -4.86 -4.11
C LYS A 113 7.42 -3.43 -3.65
N LEU A 114 7.56 -3.24 -2.35
CA LEU A 114 7.80 -1.92 -1.78
C LEU A 114 9.18 -1.37 -2.17
N ILE A 115 10.25 -2.18 -2.10
CA ILE A 115 11.60 -1.79 -2.56
C ILE A 115 11.60 -1.46 -4.05
N ALA A 116 10.97 -2.29 -4.88
CA ALA A 116 10.91 -2.06 -6.32
C ALA A 116 10.15 -0.76 -6.64
N GLN A 117 9.04 -0.51 -5.94
CA GLN A 117 8.33 0.75 -6.08
C GLN A 117 9.20 1.95 -5.71
N LEU A 118 9.86 1.92 -4.55
CA LEU A 118 10.70 3.03 -4.10
C LEU A 118 11.92 3.22 -5.02
N SER A 119 12.57 2.13 -5.44
CA SER A 119 13.64 2.15 -6.43
C SER A 119 13.19 2.77 -7.75
N SER A 120 11.98 2.45 -8.20
CA SER A 120 11.39 3.05 -9.41
C SER A 120 11.02 4.54 -9.25
N GLN A 121 11.11 5.10 -8.04
CA GLN A 121 11.04 6.54 -7.76
C GLN A 121 12.41 7.19 -7.57
N GLY A 122 13.50 6.45 -7.79
CA GLY A 122 14.87 6.94 -7.63
C GLY A 122 15.36 6.92 -6.17
N MET A 123 14.76 6.09 -5.31
CA MET A 123 15.29 5.87 -3.96
C MET A 123 16.73 5.36 -4.05
N GLN A 124 17.62 6.01 -3.31
CA GLN A 124 18.99 5.53 -3.07
C GLN A 124 19.01 4.69 -1.79
N ALA A 125 19.95 3.75 -1.70
CA ALA A 125 20.03 2.86 -0.54
C ALA A 125 20.45 3.57 0.76
N ASN A 126 21.00 4.78 0.70
CA ASN A 126 21.31 5.64 1.86
C ASN A 126 20.25 6.73 2.09
N GLN A 127 19.09 6.65 1.42
CA GLN A 127 18.03 7.64 1.53
C GLN A 127 17.25 7.47 2.84
N GLN A 128 17.05 8.56 3.58
CA GLN A 128 16.15 8.53 4.75
C GLN A 128 14.70 8.25 4.31
N ILE A 129 14.09 7.25 4.94
CA ILE A 129 12.68 6.88 4.75
C ILE A 129 11.91 7.07 6.06
N THR A 130 10.75 7.71 5.97
CA THR A 130 9.79 7.80 7.07
C THR A 130 8.52 7.03 6.70
N PHE A 131 8.13 6.06 7.52
CA PHE A 131 6.87 5.35 7.41
C PHE A 131 5.80 5.99 8.30
N LEU A 132 4.62 6.23 7.73
CA LEU A 132 3.42 6.62 8.45
C LEU A 132 2.44 5.43 8.44
N SER A 133 2.03 4.94 9.60
CA SER A 133 1.01 3.88 9.70
C SER A 133 0.18 3.94 10.98
N ASP A 134 -0.86 3.12 11.02
CA ASP A 134 -1.75 2.94 12.16
C ASP A 134 -1.15 2.13 13.33
N GLY A 135 0.06 1.60 13.14
CA GLY A 135 0.79 0.80 14.11
C GLY A 135 0.29 -0.63 14.30
N ALA A 136 -0.58 -1.14 13.41
CA ALA A 136 -1.02 -2.53 13.41
C ALA A 136 0.17 -3.49 13.21
N ASP A 137 0.15 -4.64 13.89
CA ASP A 137 1.30 -5.55 14.01
C ASP A 137 1.75 -6.10 12.63
N ASN A 138 0.81 -6.36 11.75
CA ASN A 138 1.03 -6.76 10.36
C ASN A 138 1.80 -5.74 9.51
N ILE A 139 1.51 -4.45 9.69
CA ILE A 139 2.16 -3.35 8.98
C ILE A 139 3.52 -3.06 9.60
N ARG A 140 3.68 -3.33 10.90
CA ARG A 140 4.93 -3.20 11.64
C ARG A 140 6.02 -4.12 11.06
N ASP A 141 5.72 -5.40 10.85
CA ASP A 141 6.71 -6.36 10.36
C ASP A 141 7.21 -6.03 8.95
N LEU A 142 6.34 -5.50 8.08
CA LEU A 142 6.73 -5.02 6.76
C LEU A 142 7.70 -3.85 6.85
N GLN A 143 7.44 -2.92 7.76
CA GLN A 143 8.15 -1.66 7.91
C GLN A 143 9.54 -1.83 8.55
N PHE A 144 9.63 -2.56 9.66
CA PHE A 144 10.87 -2.74 10.42
C PHE A 144 11.95 -3.52 9.65
N ASN A 145 11.53 -4.35 8.70
CA ASN A 145 12.44 -5.22 7.94
C ASN A 145 12.87 -4.66 6.58
N LEU A 146 12.49 -3.42 6.24
CA LEU A 146 12.81 -2.78 4.96
C LEU A 146 14.11 -1.99 4.99
N TYR A 147 14.31 -1.18 6.03
CA TYR A 147 15.47 -0.32 6.15
C TYR A 147 15.89 -0.16 7.61
N PRO A 148 17.13 -0.48 8.00
CA PRO A 148 17.57 -0.39 9.39
C PRO A 148 17.44 1.00 10.00
N GLU A 149 17.53 2.06 9.17
CA GLU A 149 17.46 3.45 9.62
C GLU A 149 16.12 4.13 9.32
N SER A 150 15.06 3.38 8.98
CA SER A 150 13.77 4.00 8.74
C SER A 150 13.14 4.52 10.02
N GLN A 151 12.51 5.69 9.91
CA GLN A 151 11.72 6.26 11.00
C GLN A 151 10.28 5.77 10.88
N HIS A 152 9.68 5.33 11.98
CA HIS A 152 8.28 4.89 12.05
C HIS A 152 7.47 5.87 12.89
N VAL A 153 6.42 6.44 12.31
CA VAL A 153 5.55 7.42 12.96
C VAL A 153 4.10 6.95 12.87
N LEU A 154 3.39 7.00 14.00
CA LEU A 154 1.97 6.69 14.02
C LEU A 154 1.15 7.81 13.36
N ASP A 155 0.23 7.46 12.49
CA ASP A 155 -0.66 8.42 11.83
C ASP A 155 -1.64 9.02 12.85
N TRP A 156 -1.67 10.36 12.91
CA TRP A 156 -2.56 11.13 13.77
C TRP A 156 -4.04 10.82 13.51
N PHE A 157 -4.41 10.48 12.28
CA PHE A 157 -5.78 10.09 11.95
C PHE A 157 -6.18 8.83 12.74
N HIS A 158 -5.34 7.78 12.74
CA HIS A 158 -5.63 6.56 13.51
C HIS A 158 -5.58 6.80 15.02
N ILE A 159 -4.69 7.68 15.49
CA ILE A 159 -4.69 8.11 16.91
C ILE A 159 -6.03 8.76 17.28
N THR A 160 -6.51 9.72 16.47
CA THR A 160 -7.77 10.43 16.74
C THR A 160 -9.00 9.50 16.64
N MET A 161 -8.98 8.53 15.74
CA MET A 161 -10.02 7.49 15.66
C MET A 161 -10.08 6.65 16.95
N ARG A 162 -8.95 6.21 17.49
CA ARG A 162 -8.91 5.48 18.78
C ARG A 162 -9.45 6.31 19.93
N LEU A 163 -9.08 7.59 20.01
CA LEU A 163 -9.62 8.52 21.01
C LEU A 163 -11.13 8.72 20.86
N THR A 164 -11.62 8.78 19.61
CA THR A 164 -13.05 8.91 19.33
C THR A 164 -13.83 7.69 19.81
N VAL A 165 -13.33 6.48 19.55
CA VAL A 165 -13.93 5.24 20.05
C VAL A 165 -13.97 5.23 21.59
N LEU A 166 -12.85 5.55 22.25
CA LEU A 166 -12.79 5.64 23.72
C LEU A 166 -13.80 6.64 24.29
N LYS A 167 -13.95 7.80 23.63
CA LYS A 167 -14.95 8.81 24.03
C LYS A 167 -16.39 8.28 23.92
N GLN A 168 -16.70 7.47 22.92
CA GLN A 168 -18.03 6.86 22.79
C GLN A 168 -18.27 5.79 23.86
N TYR A 169 -17.27 4.96 24.16
CA TYR A 169 -17.36 4.01 25.27
C TYR A 169 -17.62 4.72 26.61
N ALA A 170 -16.88 5.79 26.90
CA ALA A 170 -17.07 6.56 28.13
C ALA A 170 -18.48 7.14 28.25
N ARG A 171 -19.06 7.63 27.14
CA ARG A 171 -20.45 8.13 27.09
C ARG A 171 -21.48 7.04 27.38
N GLY A 172 -21.25 5.83 26.87
CA GLY A 172 -22.11 4.66 27.13
C GLY A 172 -22.11 4.25 28.61
N VAL A 173 -20.95 4.34 29.29
CA VAL A 173 -20.81 4.01 30.71
C VAL A 173 -21.45 5.06 31.63
N SER A 174 -21.46 6.34 31.22
CA SER A 174 -22.08 7.43 31.99
C SER A 174 -23.61 7.51 31.88
N SER A 175 -24.24 6.66 31.05
CA SER A 175 -25.70 6.58 30.97
C SER A 175 -26.19 5.56 32.01
N PRO A 176 -26.92 5.96 33.05
CA PRO A 176 -27.47 4.99 34.01
C PRO A 176 -28.45 4.07 33.28
N ASP A 177 -28.33 2.76 33.51
CA ASP A 177 -29.34 1.78 33.11
C ASP A 177 -30.67 2.17 33.77
N ILE A 178 -31.58 2.78 33.01
CA ILE A 178 -32.97 2.91 33.42
C ILE A 178 -33.61 1.56 33.09
N ARG A 179 -33.64 0.67 34.09
CA ARG A 179 -34.55 -0.48 34.16
C ARG A 179 -35.74 -0.15 35.04
#